data_AF-H0E217-F1
#
_entry.id   AF-H0E217-F1
#
_cell.length_a   1.000
_cell.length_b   1.000
_cell.length_c   1.000
_cell.angle_alpha   90.00
_cell.angle_beta   90.00
_cell.angle_gamma   90.00
#
_symmetry.space_group_name_H-M   'P 1'
#
loop_
_entity.id
_entity.type
_entity.pdbx_description
1 polymer ?
#
loop_
_entity_poly.entity_id
_entity_poly.type
_entity_poly.pdbx_seq_one_letter_code
_entity_poly.pdbx_strand_id
1 'polypeptide(L)'
;MPAIRLIILATVVIGVLAVVGAMAPPVQQNNRDRPVGAPPSASTRPAGPAGKVIRITTPQKQPVAASVGDTIVLQVEVPAFDRVIVKGLGVEEEVSPDVPTTIRFPALRQGSFRVRLQLAHQTLVRLDVGDGPAAGPTPQPSPVTPRDGSQPTPASVLPVPGA
;
A
#
# COMPACT_ATOMS: atom_id res chain seq x y z
N MET A 1 43.99 46.42 7.44
CA MET A 1 43.17 45.25 7.87
C MET A 1 42.50 44.43 6.73
N PRO A 2 42.99 44.38 5.46
CA PRO A 2 42.40 43.50 4.43
C PRO A 2 42.94 42.07 4.45
N ALA A 3 44.14 41.84 4.99
CA ALA A 3 44.81 40.53 4.97
C ALA A 3 44.09 39.46 5.80
N ILE A 4 43.54 39.83 6.96
CA ILE A 4 42.84 38.89 7.87
C ILE A 4 41.53 38.37 7.23
N ARG A 5 40.82 39.21 6.47
CA ARG A 5 39.59 38.81 5.76
C ARG A 5 39.88 37.79 4.64
N LEU A 6 41.04 37.90 4.01
CA LEU A 6 41.46 37.00 2.93
C LEU A 6 41.82 35.61 3.47
N ILE A 7 42.45 35.56 4.64
CA ILE A 7 42.78 34.28 5.31
C ILE A 7 41.49 33.54 5.70
N ILE A 8 40.52 34.22 6.32
CA ILE A 8 39.26 33.60 6.74
C ILE A 8 38.49 33.04 5.53
N LEU A 9 38.42 33.80 4.43
CA LEU A 9 37.74 33.35 3.22
C LEU A 9 38.40 32.10 2.63
N ALA A 10 39.74 32.07 2.57
CA ALA A 10 40.49 30.92 2.08
C ALA A 10 40.27 29.67 2.95
N THR A 11 40.24 29.82 4.28
CA THR A 11 40.00 28.70 5.20
C THR A 11 38.58 28.13 5.05
N VAL A 12 37.56 28.97 4.84
CA VAL A 12 36.18 28.51 4.64
C VAL A 12 36.05 27.76 3.31
N VAL A 13 36.66 28.23 2.24
CA VAL A 13 36.60 27.55 0.92
C VAL A 13 37.29 26.18 0.98
N ILE A 14 38.44 26.06 1.65
CA ILE A 14 39.15 24.78 1.81
C ILE A 14 38.36 23.82 2.72
N GLY A 15 37.71 24.34 3.76
CA GLY A 15 36.87 23.52 4.66
C GLY A 15 35.64 22.93 3.97
N VAL A 16 34.98 23.70 3.08
CA VAL A 16 33.79 23.24 2.36
C VAL A 16 34.13 22.15 1.32
N LEU A 17 35.30 22.21 0.69
CA LEU A 17 35.75 21.19 -0.27
C LEU A 17 36.05 19.83 0.37
N ALA A 18 36.44 19.78 1.64
CA ALA A 18 36.76 18.53 2.33
C ALA A 18 35.52 17.67 2.67
N VAL A 19 34.33 18.28 2.79
CA VAL A 19 33.10 17.57 3.18
C VAL A 19 32.49 16.78 2.01
N VAL A 20 32.80 17.13 0.76
CA VAL A 20 32.21 16.49 -0.43
C VAL A 20 32.75 15.06 -0.68
N GLY A 21 33.93 14.71 -0.14
CA GLY A 21 34.56 13.40 -0.35
C GLY A 21 34.03 12.26 0.52
N ALA A 22 33.26 12.54 1.58
CA ALA A 22 32.82 11.52 2.55
C ALA A 22 31.46 10.88 2.20
N MET A 23 30.78 11.37 1.15
CA MET A 23 29.52 10.78 0.65
C MET A 23 29.72 10.09 -0.70
N ALA A 24 30.89 9.50 -0.94
CA ALA A 24 31.01 8.50 -1.99
C ALA A 24 30.29 7.22 -1.50
N PRO A 25 29.17 6.81 -2.11
CA PRO A 25 28.59 5.50 -1.82
C PRO A 25 29.64 4.43 -2.12
N PRO A 26 29.77 3.40 -1.27
CA PRO A 26 30.67 2.29 -1.57
C PRO A 26 30.26 1.73 -2.93
N VAL A 27 31.17 1.82 -3.90
CA VAL A 27 31.07 1.09 -5.16
C VAL A 27 31.01 -0.38 -4.77
N GLN A 28 29.81 -0.96 -4.79
CA GLN A 28 29.62 -2.40 -4.68
C GLN A 28 30.32 -3.00 -5.88
N GLN A 29 31.56 -3.42 -5.64
CA GLN A 29 32.40 -4.15 -6.56
C GLN A 29 31.71 -5.49 -6.78
N ASN A 30 30.87 -5.49 -7.81
CA ASN A 30 30.08 -6.62 -8.26
C ASN A 30 31.05 -7.75 -8.58
N ASN A 31 31.04 -8.79 -7.73
CA ASN A 31 31.75 -10.05 -7.87
C ASN A 31 31.35 -10.71 -9.22
N ARG A 32 31.95 -10.25 -10.31
CA ARG A 32 32.17 -11.05 -11.51
C ARG A 32 33.31 -11.98 -11.17
N ASP A 33 32.95 -13.21 -10.79
CA ASP A 33 33.69 -14.45 -11.03
C ASP A 33 33.24 -15.52 -10.02
N ARG A 34 31.96 -15.90 -10.09
CA ARG A 34 31.52 -17.18 -9.54
C ARG A 34 31.16 -18.11 -10.69
N PRO A 35 31.84 -19.27 -10.82
CA PRO A 35 31.57 -20.26 -11.84
C PRO A 35 30.11 -20.69 -11.85
N VAL A 36 29.55 -20.81 -13.06
CA VAL A 36 28.21 -21.29 -13.38
C VAL A 36 28.06 -22.74 -12.88
N GLY A 37 27.53 -22.89 -11.67
CA GLY A 37 27.28 -24.17 -11.03
C GLY A 37 25.85 -24.24 -10.51
N ALA A 38 25.05 -25.07 -11.20
CA ALA A 38 23.66 -25.44 -10.94
C ALA A 38 22.59 -24.38 -11.26
N PRO A 39 21.53 -24.74 -12.01
CA PRO A 39 20.35 -23.88 -12.10
C PRO A 39 19.78 -23.71 -10.69
N PRO A 40 19.45 -22.47 -10.27
CA PRO A 40 18.76 -22.28 -9.01
C PRO A 40 17.46 -23.07 -9.09
N SER A 41 17.33 -24.09 -8.23
CA SER A 41 16.05 -24.73 -7.98
C SER A 41 15.08 -23.59 -7.68
N ALA A 42 14.15 -23.36 -8.60
CA ALA A 42 13.10 -22.37 -8.46
C ALA A 42 12.45 -22.67 -7.11
N SER A 43 12.75 -21.83 -6.12
CA SER A 43 12.08 -21.87 -4.84
C SER A 43 10.67 -21.42 -5.15
N THR A 44 9.82 -22.40 -5.50
CA THR A 44 8.38 -22.25 -5.59
C THR A 44 7.92 -21.90 -4.19
N ARG A 45 8.05 -20.60 -3.85
CA ARG A 45 7.46 -20.03 -2.65
C ARG A 45 5.98 -20.43 -2.73
N PRO A 46 5.43 -21.09 -1.69
CA PRO A 46 4.04 -21.49 -1.71
C PRO A 46 3.20 -20.30 -2.15
N ALA A 47 2.45 -20.47 -3.25
CA ALA A 47 1.47 -19.51 -3.68
C ALA A 47 0.44 -19.44 -2.54
N GLY A 48 0.70 -18.56 -1.58
CA GLY A 48 -0.30 -18.17 -0.59
C GLY A 48 -1.54 -17.69 -1.32
N PRO A 49 -2.70 -17.66 -0.65
CA PRO A 49 -3.95 -17.19 -1.25
C PRO A 49 -3.67 -15.90 -2.00
N ALA A 50 -3.88 -15.92 -3.32
CA ALA A 50 -3.55 -14.81 -4.20
C ALA A 50 -4.46 -13.64 -3.80
N GLY A 51 -3.93 -12.74 -2.98
CA GLY A 51 -4.64 -11.55 -2.55
C GLY A 51 -5.07 -10.71 -3.75
N LYS A 52 -6.09 -9.88 -3.55
CA LYS A 52 -6.61 -9.02 -4.59
C LYS A 52 -5.52 -8.03 -5.02
N VAL A 53 -5.40 -7.79 -6.32
CA VAL A 53 -4.52 -6.74 -6.84
C VAL A 53 -5.29 -5.43 -6.83
N ILE A 54 -4.84 -4.47 -6.01
CA ILE A 54 -5.45 -3.14 -5.91
C ILE A 54 -4.56 -2.14 -6.64
N ARG A 55 -5.09 -1.49 -7.69
CA ARG A 55 -4.36 -0.48 -8.46
C ARG A 55 -4.74 0.92 -7.99
N ILE A 56 -3.74 1.74 -7.67
CA ILE A 56 -3.93 3.09 -7.14
C ILE A 56 -3.10 4.06 -7.96
N THR A 57 -3.74 5.02 -8.63
CA THR A 57 -3.07 6.16 -9.27
C THR A 57 -3.10 7.34 -8.31
N THR A 58 -1.94 7.91 -7.99
CA THR A 58 -1.81 9.02 -7.02
C THR A 58 -1.65 10.38 -7.71
N PRO A 59 -1.96 11.50 -7.02
CA PRO A 59 -2.51 11.59 -5.65
C PRO A 59 -4.02 11.25 -5.57
N GLN A 60 -4.46 10.67 -4.45
CA GLN A 60 -5.88 10.43 -4.16
C GLN A 60 -6.31 11.10 -2.86
N LYS A 61 -7.52 11.67 -2.85
CA LYS A 61 -8.10 12.32 -1.66
C LYS A 61 -8.75 11.32 -0.69
N GLN A 62 -9.28 10.22 -1.21
CA GLN A 62 -10.00 9.23 -0.42
C GLN A 62 -9.06 8.14 0.08
N PRO A 63 -9.28 7.60 1.29
CA PRO A 63 -8.56 6.42 1.74
C PRO A 63 -8.92 5.21 0.86
N VAL A 64 -7.93 4.36 0.61
CA VAL A 64 -8.09 3.11 -0.13
C VAL A 64 -8.16 1.96 0.86
N ALA A 65 -9.26 1.22 0.84
CA ALA A 65 -9.44 0.02 1.63
C ALA A 65 -8.72 -1.17 1.00
N ALA A 66 -7.98 -1.92 1.80
CA ALA A 66 -7.28 -3.14 1.41
C ALA A 66 -7.42 -4.21 2.50
N SER A 67 -7.13 -5.45 2.14
CA SER A 67 -7.12 -6.60 3.05
C SER A 67 -5.70 -7.00 3.39
N VAL A 68 -5.47 -7.55 4.58
CA VAL A 68 -4.24 -8.30 4.83
C VAL A 68 -4.13 -9.44 3.81
N GLY A 69 -2.99 -9.52 3.13
CA GLY A 69 -2.71 -10.47 2.05
C GLY A 69 -2.91 -9.90 0.64
N ASP A 70 -3.60 -8.76 0.48
CA ASP A 70 -3.74 -8.11 -0.83
C ASP A 70 -2.39 -7.62 -1.36
N THR A 71 -2.24 -7.62 -2.69
CA THR A 71 -1.10 -7.01 -3.36
C THR A 71 -1.47 -5.61 -3.84
N ILE A 72 -0.82 -4.61 -3.29
CA ILE A 72 -1.04 -3.22 -3.66
C ILE A 72 -0.09 -2.87 -4.81
N VAL A 73 -0.66 -2.30 -5.87
CA VAL A 73 0.06 -1.78 -7.04
C VAL A 73 -0.19 -0.28 -7.09
N LEU A 74 0.82 0.48 -6.65
CA LEU A 74 0.78 1.92 -6.58
C LEU A 74 1.48 2.51 -7.80
N GLN A 75 0.79 3.36 -8.56
CA GLN A 75 1.36 4.14 -9.65
C GLN A 75 1.52 5.58 -9.17
N VAL A 76 2.77 6.04 -9.17
CA VAL A 76 3.18 7.36 -8.70
C VAL A 76 3.88 8.09 -9.81
N GLU A 77 3.50 9.35 -10.04
CA GLU A 77 4.16 10.28 -10.94
C GLU A 77 4.32 11.60 -10.19
N VAL A 78 5.53 12.14 -10.20
CA VAL A 78 5.90 13.34 -9.44
C VAL A 78 6.75 14.25 -10.31
N PRO A 79 6.66 15.59 -10.16
CA PRO A 79 7.42 16.54 -11.00
C PRO A 79 8.89 16.70 -10.58
N ALA A 80 9.31 16.05 -9.49
CA ALA A 80 10.65 16.14 -8.93
C ALA A 80 11.09 14.80 -8.37
N PHE A 81 12.41 14.58 -8.28
CA PHE A 81 12.95 13.39 -7.63
C PHE A 81 12.51 13.33 -6.16
N ASP A 82 12.00 12.18 -5.73
CA ASP A 82 11.56 11.96 -4.36
C ASP A 82 11.66 10.47 -3.98
N ARG A 83 11.28 10.13 -2.74
CA ARG A 83 11.17 8.77 -2.23
C ARG A 83 9.77 8.56 -1.64
N VAL A 84 9.09 7.52 -2.13
CA VAL A 84 7.81 7.06 -1.56
C VAL A 84 8.09 6.20 -0.33
N ILE A 85 7.46 6.55 0.79
CA ILE A 85 7.56 5.82 2.05
C ILE A 85 6.19 5.38 2.52
N VAL A 86 6.08 4.10 2.91
CA VAL A 86 4.92 3.56 3.64
C VAL A 86 5.37 3.05 5.01
N LYS A 87 5.44 3.97 5.98
CA LYS A 87 5.88 3.67 7.35
C LYS A 87 4.92 2.67 7.99
N GLY A 88 5.43 1.51 8.40
CA GLY A 88 4.66 0.39 8.95
C GLY A 88 4.59 -0.84 8.04
N LEU A 89 4.76 -0.65 6.72
CA LEU A 89 4.90 -1.75 5.75
C LEU A 89 6.35 -1.94 5.26
N GLY A 90 7.26 -1.04 5.65
CA GLY A 90 8.68 -1.14 5.29
C GLY A 90 8.96 -0.91 3.81
N VAL A 91 8.10 -0.16 3.14
CA VAL A 91 8.23 0.17 1.72
C VAL A 91 8.90 1.53 1.59
N GLU A 92 10.03 1.56 0.89
CA GLU A 92 10.79 2.75 0.53
C GLU A 92 11.26 2.60 -0.91
N GLU A 93 10.75 3.43 -1.83
CA GLU A 93 11.11 3.35 -3.24
C GLU A 93 11.39 4.74 -3.81
N GLU A 94 12.40 4.85 -4.66
CA GLU A 94 12.76 6.11 -5.32
C GLU A 94 11.86 6.35 -6.54
N VAL A 95 11.50 7.62 -6.77
CA VAL A 95 10.64 8.04 -7.87
C VAL A 95 11.37 9.09 -8.69
N SER A 96 11.51 8.82 -9.99
CA SER A 96 12.08 9.75 -10.94
C SER A 96 11.05 10.84 -11.32
N PRO A 97 11.52 12.07 -11.61
CA PRO A 97 10.65 13.14 -12.08
C PRO A 97 10.02 12.77 -13.43
N ASP A 98 8.72 13.07 -13.57
CA ASP A 98 7.92 12.93 -14.80
C ASP A 98 7.90 11.50 -15.40
N VAL A 99 8.26 10.49 -14.60
CA VAL A 99 8.24 9.08 -15.01
C VAL A 99 7.27 8.31 -14.10
N PRO A 100 6.16 7.78 -14.64
CA PRO A 100 5.25 6.94 -13.88
C PRO A 100 5.96 5.70 -13.34
N THR A 101 6.09 5.62 -12.02
CA THR A 101 6.77 4.54 -11.32
C THR A 101 5.73 3.62 -10.68
N THR A 102 5.89 2.31 -10.90
CA THR A 102 4.98 1.29 -10.35
C THR A 102 5.63 0.59 -9.16
N ILE A 103 5.07 0.77 -7.98
CA ILE A 103 5.54 0.18 -6.73
C ILE A 103 4.57 -0.95 -6.36
N ARG A 104 5.09 -2.16 -6.12
CA ARG A 104 4.28 -3.32 -5.76
C ARG A 104 4.69 -3.85 -4.40
N PHE A 105 3.73 -3.97 -3.48
CA PHE A 105 3.99 -4.51 -2.15
C PHE A 105 2.77 -5.23 -1.57
N PRO A 106 2.98 -6.28 -0.77
CA PRO A 106 1.90 -6.96 -0.08
C PRO A 106 1.45 -6.18 1.17
N ALA A 107 0.14 -6.18 1.43
CA ALA A 107 -0.45 -5.67 2.67
C ALA A 107 -0.27 -6.71 3.79
N LEU A 108 0.86 -6.68 4.49
CA LEU A 108 1.24 -7.72 5.45
C LEU A 108 0.63 -7.56 6.85
N ARG A 109 0.13 -6.36 7.18
CA ARG A 109 -0.38 -6.03 8.52
C ARG A 109 -1.61 -5.17 8.42
N GLN A 110 -2.54 -5.39 9.33
CA GLN A 110 -3.69 -4.51 9.53
C GLN A 110 -3.26 -3.16 10.10
N GLY A 111 -4.04 -2.14 9.80
CA GLY A 111 -3.82 -0.78 10.28
C GLY A 111 -4.03 0.27 9.22
N SER A 112 -3.80 1.52 9.60
CA SER A 112 -3.93 2.66 8.73
C SER A 112 -2.56 3.24 8.40
N PHE A 113 -2.18 3.19 7.12
CA PHE A 113 -0.85 3.55 6.64
C PHE A 113 -0.95 4.76 5.72
N ARG A 114 -0.02 5.72 5.89
CA ARG A 114 0.07 6.88 5.00
C ARG A 114 1.18 6.62 3.99
N VAL A 115 0.83 6.70 2.71
CA VAL A 115 1.81 6.73 1.62
C VAL A 115 2.26 8.17 1.47
N ARG A 116 3.56 8.42 1.65
CA ARG A 116 4.12 9.77 1.68
C ARG A 116 5.31 9.90 0.76
N LEU A 117 5.49 11.09 0.21
CA LEU A 117 6.75 11.54 -0.37
C LEU A 117 7.64 12.07 0.76
N GLN A 118 8.88 11.58 0.84
CA GLN A 118 9.79 11.89 1.93
C GLN A 118 10.28 13.33 1.85
N LEU A 119 10.77 13.76 0.68
CA LEU A 119 11.40 15.06 0.48
C LEU A 119 10.36 16.17 0.40
N ALA A 120 9.26 15.94 -0.34
CA ALA A 120 8.16 16.91 -0.43
C ALA A 120 7.28 16.97 0.84
N HIS A 121 7.48 16.05 1.81
CA HIS A 121 6.64 15.89 3.00
C HIS A 121 5.13 15.75 2.71
N GLN A 122 4.77 15.34 1.50
CA GLN A 122 3.40 15.27 1.02
C GLN A 122 2.81 13.87 1.26
N THR A 123 1.53 13.80 1.63
CA THR A 123 0.80 12.52 1.70
C THR A 123 0.06 12.30 0.38
N LEU A 124 0.34 11.18 -0.30
CA LEU A 124 -0.24 10.83 -1.60
C LEU A 124 -1.60 10.15 -1.46
N VAL A 125 -1.70 9.20 -0.52
CA VAL A 125 -2.92 8.43 -0.23
C VAL A 125 -2.83 7.82 1.17
N ARG A 126 -3.99 7.53 1.77
CA ARG A 126 -4.12 6.74 3.00
C ARG A 126 -4.59 5.34 2.64
N LEU A 127 -3.91 4.32 3.13
CA LEU A 127 -4.27 2.91 2.99
C LEU A 127 -4.87 2.44 4.31
N ASP A 128 -6.11 1.97 4.28
CA ASP A 128 -6.75 1.34 5.43
C ASP A 128 -6.79 -0.17 5.19
N VAL A 129 -5.90 -0.90 5.85
CA VAL A 129 -5.78 -2.35 5.75
C VAL A 129 -6.55 -2.99 6.89
N GLY A 130 -7.64 -3.68 6.57
CA GLY A 130 -8.39 -4.49 7.52
C GLY A 130 -8.05 -5.97 7.40
N ASP A 131 -8.56 -6.77 8.33
CA ASP A 131 -8.81 -8.17 8.03
C ASP A 131 -9.75 -8.19 6.81
N GLY A 132 -9.31 -8.79 5.70
CA GLY A 132 -10.04 -8.74 4.43
C GLY A 132 -11.50 -9.10 4.58
N PRO A 133 -12.37 -8.71 3.62
CA PRO A 133 -13.82 -8.71 3.80
C PRO A 133 -14.20 -9.94 4.59
N ALA A 134 -14.53 -9.75 5.87
CA ALA A 134 -15.20 -10.78 6.64
C ALA A 134 -16.29 -11.23 5.70
N ALA A 135 -16.19 -12.46 5.17
CA ALA A 135 -17.08 -12.96 4.13
C ALA A 135 -18.45 -12.39 4.44
N GLY A 136 -18.92 -11.43 3.61
CA GLY A 136 -19.95 -10.47 4.04
C GLY A 136 -21.03 -11.24 4.77
N PRO A 137 -21.40 -10.83 6.00
CA PRO A 137 -22.01 -11.69 7.02
C PRO A 137 -22.90 -12.69 6.32
N THR A 138 -22.46 -13.96 6.27
CA THR A 138 -23.15 -15.03 5.52
C THR A 138 -24.61 -14.78 5.74
N PRO A 139 -25.41 -14.42 4.71
CA PRO A 139 -26.74 -13.87 4.90
C PRO A 139 -27.42 -14.80 5.88
N GLN A 140 -27.56 -14.33 7.12
CA GLN A 140 -27.97 -15.18 8.21
C GLN A 140 -29.32 -15.66 7.74
N PRO A 141 -29.49 -16.97 7.42
CA PRO A 141 -30.70 -17.44 6.77
C PRO A 141 -31.82 -16.91 7.65
N SER A 142 -32.60 -15.98 7.11
CA SER A 142 -33.65 -15.31 7.85
C SER A 142 -34.36 -16.41 8.61
N PRO A 143 -34.50 -16.31 9.95
CA PRO A 143 -35.16 -17.35 10.71
C PRO A 143 -36.45 -17.66 9.97
N VAL A 144 -36.53 -18.87 9.41
CA VAL A 144 -37.75 -19.32 8.75
C VAL A 144 -38.72 -19.39 9.91
N THR A 145 -39.46 -18.31 10.14
CA THR A 145 -40.53 -18.31 11.13
C THR A 145 -41.39 -19.50 10.76
N PRO A 146 -41.47 -20.53 11.62
CA PRO A 146 -42.38 -21.63 11.38
C PRO A 146 -43.74 -20.99 11.17
N ARG A 147 -44.28 -21.15 9.96
CA ARG A 147 -45.61 -20.68 9.62
C ARG A 147 -46.57 -21.53 10.44
N ASP A 148 -46.79 -21.12 11.68
CA ASP A 148 -47.70 -21.77 12.62
C ASP A 148 -49.06 -21.79 11.94
N GLY A 149 -49.56 -23.00 11.72
CA GLY A 149 -50.72 -23.33 10.89
C GLY A 149 -52.04 -22.99 11.56
N SER A 150 -52.15 -21.79 12.13
CA SER A 150 -53.36 -21.29 12.77
C SER A 150 -54.13 -20.39 11.80
N GLN A 151 -54.59 -20.95 10.68
CA GLN A 151 -55.56 -20.29 9.81
C GLN A 151 -56.95 -20.58 10.39
N PRO A 152 -57.66 -19.61 10.99
CA PRO A 152 -59.01 -19.83 11.47
C PRO A 152 -59.94 -20.05 10.27
N THR A 153 -60.66 -21.16 10.33
CA THR A 153 -61.74 -21.53 9.41
C THR A 153 -62.79 -20.40 9.37
N PRO A 154 -63.08 -19.77 8.22
CA PRO A 154 -64.23 -18.89 8.12
C PRO A 154 -65.49 -19.75 8.26
N ALA A 155 -66.24 -19.47 9.32
CA ALA A 155 -67.53 -20.08 9.61
C ALA A 155 -68.48 -19.90 8.43
N SER A 156 -69.08 -21.01 8.00
CA SER A 156 -70.23 -21.06 7.09
C SER A 156 -71.31 -20.08 7.54
N VAL A 157 -71.57 -19.05 6.74
CA VAL A 157 -72.78 -18.25 6.84
C VAL A 157 -73.88 -18.97 6.05
N LEU A 158 -74.95 -19.26 6.78
CA LEU A 158 -76.16 -19.98 6.41
C LEU A 158 -76.94 -19.25 5.29
N PRO A 159 -77.55 -19.97 4.32
CA PRO A 159 -78.49 -19.36 3.38
C PRO A 159 -79.81 -19.00 4.07
N VAL A 160 -80.27 -17.76 3.88
CA VAL A 160 -81.61 -17.29 4.27
C VAL A 160 -82.59 -17.60 3.13
N PRO A 161 -83.68 -18.35 3.37
CA PRO A 161 -84.79 -18.47 2.43
C PRO A 161 -85.91 -17.47 2.75
N GLY A 162 -86.55 -16.93 1.71
CA GLY A 162 -87.80 -16.15 1.77
C GLY A 162 -87.63 -14.71 1.29
N ALA A 163 -88.45 -14.18 0.37
CA ALA A 163 -89.80 -14.55 -0.07
C ALA A 163 -90.02 -14.21 -1.55
#